data_AF-A0A1G0YB26-F1
#
_entry.id   AF-A0A1G0YB26-F1
#
_cell.length_a   1.000
_cell.length_b   1.000
_cell.length_c   1.000
_cell.angle_alpha   90.00
_cell.angle_beta   90.00
_cell.angle_gamma   90.00
#
_symmetry.space_group_name_H-M   'P 1'
#
loop_
_entity.id
_entity.type
_entity.pdbx_description
1 polymer ?
#
loop_
_entity_poly.entity_id
_entity_poly.type
_entity_poly.pdbx_seq_one_letter_code
_entity_poly.pdbx_strand_id
1 'polypeptide(L)'
;MKKNRWSPPGWPWELELLALIFVIIAIGVPWYLEHARPPELQTQQQISLIAKAQMENQSQVATWQQLQGFFWALAVIGIYVAHLIIAGASSDYISTPFTYLFSPLTFAMITYYRLFQISRASSTETRIISGSPMEIAGWIAGVLIITFLVARIRMARHMLNFRSLDWEISSPVKFDNTYFELIAHFQPLVYPPRMYRACKEGILIEGWFYAMPLSFDHIQGVDAAHGSSVTSSGYYLATSSKSLMRIRVVDKTVPILISPRDFAPFLHYCEHQVAARNPGSSTHTSDTKGGSTATRTKA
;
A
#
# COMPACT_ATOMS: atom_id res chain seq x y z
N MET A 1 13.99 26.73 -8.88
CA MET A 1 12.77 26.21 -8.21
C MET A 1 13.16 25.26 -7.08
N LYS A 2 13.40 25.76 -5.86
CA LYS A 2 13.61 24.92 -4.65
C LYS A 2 12.27 24.67 -3.94
N LYS A 3 11.30 24.03 -4.63
CA LYS A 3 10.05 23.62 -3.98
C LYS A 3 10.23 22.22 -3.39
N ASN A 4 10.26 22.16 -2.07
CA ASN A 4 9.81 21.03 -1.24
C ASN A 4 10.28 19.60 -1.65
N ARG A 5 11.57 19.39 -1.97
CA ARG A 5 12.06 18.03 -2.30
C ARG A 5 11.88 17.00 -1.17
N TRP A 6 11.84 17.48 0.08
CA TRP A 6 11.64 16.68 1.29
C TRP A 6 10.18 16.62 1.76
N SER A 7 9.24 17.16 0.96
CA SER A 7 7.83 17.02 1.24
C SER A 7 7.34 15.62 0.89
N PRO A 8 6.17 15.23 1.41
CA PRO A 8 5.48 14.04 0.96
C PRO A 8 5.42 13.95 -0.58
N PRO A 9 5.65 12.77 -1.17
CA PRO A 9 5.65 12.52 -2.63
C PRO A 9 4.30 12.79 -3.34
N GLY A 10 3.25 13.14 -2.60
CA GLY A 10 1.91 13.38 -3.11
C GLY A 10 1.14 12.09 -3.43
N TRP A 11 -0.10 12.23 -3.86
CA TRP A 11 -1.01 11.11 -4.11
C TRP A 11 -0.57 10.24 -5.31
N PRO A 12 -0.62 8.89 -5.20
CA PRO A 12 -0.25 7.95 -6.28
C PRO A 12 -1.36 7.76 -7.31
N TRP A 13 -1.69 8.85 -8.02
CA TRP A 13 -2.74 8.89 -9.05
C TRP A 13 -2.61 7.83 -10.12
N GLU A 14 -1.39 7.43 -10.50
CA GLU A 14 -1.19 6.43 -11.56
C GLU A 14 -1.71 5.04 -11.16
N LEU A 15 -1.54 4.65 -9.89
CA LEU A 15 -2.04 3.38 -9.37
C LEU A 15 -3.54 3.46 -9.09
N GLU A 16 -4.00 4.63 -8.61
CA GLU A 16 -5.42 4.89 -8.39
C GLU A 16 -6.22 4.84 -9.69
N LEU A 17 -5.69 5.42 -10.78
CA LEU A 17 -6.29 5.36 -12.10
C LEU A 17 -6.39 3.91 -12.60
N LEU A 18 -5.35 3.09 -12.35
CA LEU A 18 -5.38 1.67 -12.73
C LEU A 18 -6.49 0.92 -11.98
N ALA A 19 -6.65 1.16 -10.67
CA ALA A 19 -7.75 0.61 -9.88
C ALA A 19 -9.12 1.08 -10.41
N LEU A 20 -9.26 2.38 -10.71
CA LEU A 20 -10.47 2.97 -11.26
C LEU A 20 -10.85 2.36 -12.63
N ILE A 21 -9.88 2.08 -13.50
CA ILE A 21 -10.13 1.38 -14.77
C ILE A 21 -10.79 0.02 -14.51
N PHE A 22 -10.30 -0.76 -13.55
CA PHE A 22 -10.93 -2.04 -13.21
C PHE A 22 -12.33 -1.89 -12.62
N VAL A 23 -12.58 -0.86 -11.81
CA VAL A 23 -13.92 -0.51 -11.32
C VAL A 23 -14.87 -0.22 -12.48
N ILE A 24 -14.45 0.63 -13.42
CA ILE A 24 -15.25 0.98 -14.60
C ILE A 24 -15.53 -0.26 -15.44
N ILE A 25 -14.54 -1.11 -15.69
CA ILE A 25 -14.73 -2.36 -16.47
C ILE A 25 -15.67 -3.31 -15.73
N ALA A 26 -15.55 -3.45 -14.40
CA ALA A 26 -16.38 -4.33 -13.58
C ALA A 26 -17.87 -3.93 -13.57
N ILE A 27 -18.19 -2.69 -13.92
CA ILE A 27 -19.56 -2.17 -13.98
C ILE A 27 -20.03 -2.07 -15.44
N GLY A 28 -19.24 -1.39 -16.27
CA GLY A 28 -19.61 -1.02 -17.63
C GLY A 28 -19.67 -2.20 -18.59
N VAL A 29 -18.73 -3.14 -18.53
CA VAL A 29 -18.75 -4.31 -19.44
C VAL A 29 -19.95 -5.21 -19.17
N PRO A 30 -20.25 -5.60 -17.91
CA PRO A 30 -21.50 -6.30 -17.60
C PRO A 30 -22.75 -5.59 -18.12
N TRP A 31 -22.88 -4.30 -17.81
CA TRP A 31 -24.02 -3.50 -18.22
C TRP A 31 -24.18 -3.47 -19.74
N TYR A 32 -23.08 -3.25 -20.47
CA TYR A 32 -23.08 -3.25 -21.93
C TYR A 32 -23.52 -4.59 -22.50
N LEU A 33 -22.99 -5.71 -22.00
CA LEU A 33 -23.32 -7.05 -22.51
C LEU A 33 -24.77 -7.44 -22.25
N GLU A 34 -25.35 -6.99 -21.14
CA GLU A 34 -26.76 -7.22 -20.82
C GLU A 34 -27.70 -6.42 -21.75
N HIS A 35 -27.32 -5.20 -22.13
CA HIS A 35 -28.15 -4.29 -22.95
C HIS A 35 -27.89 -4.39 -24.47
N ALA A 36 -26.70 -4.83 -24.88
CA ALA A 36 -26.32 -4.95 -26.29
C ALA A 36 -26.85 -6.24 -26.95
N ARG A 37 -27.56 -7.11 -26.23
CA ARG A 37 -28.23 -8.27 -26.83
C ARG A 37 -29.34 -7.80 -27.77
N PRO A 38 -29.24 -8.06 -29.09
CA PRO A 38 -30.28 -7.67 -30.03
C PRO A 38 -31.60 -8.37 -29.69
N PRO A 39 -32.75 -7.68 -29.73
CA PRO A 39 -34.07 -8.30 -29.59
C PRO A 39 -34.44 -9.24 -30.77
N GLU A 40 -33.57 -9.41 -31.77
CA GLU A 40 -33.92 -10.01 -33.07
C GLU A 40 -34.02 -11.54 -33.11
N LEU A 41 -33.66 -12.26 -32.04
CA LEU A 41 -33.85 -13.73 -31.97
C LEU A 41 -35.10 -14.18 -31.20
N GLN A 42 -35.90 -13.26 -30.65
CA GLN A 42 -37.12 -13.60 -29.89
C GLN A 42 -38.43 -13.42 -30.67
N THR A 43 -38.42 -12.81 -31.85
CA THR A 43 -39.66 -12.34 -32.51
C THR A 43 -40.25 -13.28 -33.56
N GLN A 44 -39.82 -14.55 -33.69
CA GLN A 44 -40.34 -15.45 -34.73
C GLN A 44 -41.06 -16.71 -34.27
N GLN A 45 -41.25 -16.96 -32.98
CA GLN A 45 -42.09 -18.10 -32.54
C GLN A 45 -43.30 -17.67 -31.72
N GLN A 46 -44.37 -17.41 -32.48
CA GLN A 46 -45.76 -17.74 -32.18
C GLN A 46 -46.33 -17.25 -30.84
N ILE A 47 -47.15 -16.21 -30.98
CA ILE A 47 -48.16 -15.75 -30.04
C ILE A 47 -49.04 -16.94 -29.63
N SER A 48 -48.70 -17.58 -28.52
CA SER A 48 -49.52 -18.56 -27.80
C SER A 48 -49.67 -18.08 -26.36
N LEU A 49 -50.72 -18.49 -25.65
CA LEU A 49 -50.92 -18.14 -24.23
C LEU A 49 -49.74 -18.57 -23.33
N ILE A 50 -48.93 -19.53 -23.78
CA ILE A 50 -47.66 -19.93 -23.15
C ILE A 50 -46.59 -18.85 -23.34
N ALA A 51 -46.57 -18.15 -24.47
CA ALA A 51 -45.69 -17.00 -24.70
C ALA A 51 -46.03 -15.82 -23.78
N LYS A 52 -47.29 -15.64 -23.36
CA LYS A 52 -47.64 -14.61 -22.36
C LYS A 52 -47.12 -14.97 -20.97
N ALA A 53 -47.24 -16.23 -20.55
CA ALA A 53 -46.67 -16.72 -19.29
C ALA A 53 -45.12 -16.78 -19.34
N GLN A 54 -44.53 -17.07 -20.50
CA GLN A 54 -43.09 -16.99 -20.73
C GLN A 54 -42.60 -15.54 -20.80
N MET A 55 -43.37 -14.61 -21.35
CA MET A 55 -43.06 -13.18 -21.33
C MET A 55 -43.16 -12.62 -19.91
N GLU A 56 -44.13 -13.07 -19.11
CA GLU A 56 -44.23 -12.69 -17.70
C GLU A 56 -43.05 -13.25 -16.88
N ASN A 57 -42.70 -14.54 -17.07
CA ASN A 57 -41.50 -15.14 -16.47
C ASN A 57 -40.19 -14.51 -16.99
N GLN A 58 -40.08 -14.20 -18.28
CA GLN A 58 -38.91 -13.51 -18.85
C GLN A 58 -38.80 -12.08 -18.35
N SER A 59 -39.93 -11.38 -18.18
CA SER A 59 -39.95 -10.03 -17.60
C SER A 59 -39.52 -10.05 -16.13
N GLN A 60 -39.94 -11.04 -15.34
CA GLN A 60 -39.47 -11.23 -13.97
C GLN A 60 -37.97 -11.57 -13.92
N VAL A 61 -37.49 -12.48 -14.77
CA VAL A 61 -36.06 -12.85 -14.84
C VAL A 61 -35.20 -11.65 -15.27
N ALA A 62 -35.65 -10.87 -16.26
CA ALA A 62 -34.97 -9.65 -16.70
C ALA A 62 -34.93 -8.59 -15.59
N THR A 63 -36.02 -8.42 -14.84
CA THR A 63 -36.08 -7.50 -13.69
C THR A 63 -35.12 -7.93 -12.59
N TRP A 64 -35.05 -9.23 -12.29
CA TRP A 64 -34.11 -9.79 -11.30
C TRP A 64 -32.65 -9.63 -11.73
N GLN A 65 -32.33 -9.86 -13.00
CA GLN A 65 -30.99 -9.66 -13.54
C GLN A 65 -30.57 -8.18 -13.47
N GLN A 66 -31.47 -7.26 -13.82
CA GLN A 66 -31.23 -5.82 -13.71
C GLN A 66 -31.00 -5.38 -12.26
N LEU A 67 -31.84 -5.86 -11.32
CA LEU A 67 -31.67 -5.58 -9.89
C LEU A 67 -30.34 -6.13 -9.38
N GLN A 68 -29.98 -7.36 -9.76
CA GLN A 68 -28.70 -7.96 -9.39
C GLN A 68 -27.52 -7.13 -9.92
N GLY A 69 -27.56 -6.70 -11.18
CA GLY A 69 -26.55 -5.82 -11.78
C GLY A 69 -26.40 -4.50 -11.04
N PHE A 70 -27.53 -3.87 -10.66
CA PHE A 70 -27.55 -2.64 -9.87
C PHE A 70 -26.91 -2.81 -8.48
N PHE A 71 -27.29 -3.83 -7.71
CA PHE A 71 -26.71 -4.08 -6.38
C PHE A 71 -25.22 -4.33 -6.45
N TRP A 72 -24.80 -5.06 -7.47
CA TRP A 72 -23.40 -5.30 -7.76
C TRP A 72 -22.65 -4.00 -8.05
N ALA A 73 -23.17 -3.14 -8.92
CA ALA A 73 -22.57 -1.83 -9.21
C ALA A 73 -22.44 -0.98 -7.93
N LEU A 74 -23.49 -0.93 -7.11
CA LEU A 74 -23.48 -0.26 -5.82
C LEU A 74 -22.41 -0.83 -4.88
N ALA A 75 -22.28 -2.16 -4.80
CA ALA A 75 -21.27 -2.82 -3.98
C ALA A 75 -19.84 -2.47 -4.43
N VAL A 76 -19.58 -2.48 -5.75
CA VAL A 76 -18.25 -2.13 -6.29
C VAL A 76 -17.90 -0.67 -6.04
N ILE A 77 -18.86 0.25 -6.25
CA ILE A 77 -18.67 1.67 -5.91
C ILE A 77 -18.43 1.83 -4.41
N GLY A 78 -19.19 1.14 -3.56
CA GLY A 78 -19.03 1.17 -2.10
C GLY A 78 -17.65 0.69 -1.66
N ILE A 79 -17.16 -0.42 -2.22
CA ILE A 79 -15.80 -0.93 -1.96
C ILE A 79 -14.75 0.06 -2.44
N TYR A 80 -14.96 0.71 -3.60
CA TYR A 80 -14.05 1.74 -4.11
C TYR A 80 -13.98 2.98 -3.21
N VAL A 81 -15.13 3.46 -2.72
CA VAL A 81 -15.18 4.56 -1.75
C VAL A 81 -14.49 4.16 -0.44
N ALA A 82 -14.71 2.93 0.05
CA ALA A 82 -14.02 2.42 1.23
C ALA A 82 -12.50 2.36 1.03
N HIS A 83 -12.04 1.93 -0.16
CA HIS A 83 -10.63 2.00 -0.55
C HIS A 83 -10.11 3.43 -0.49
N LEU A 84 -10.80 4.43 -1.06
CA LEU A 84 -10.37 5.82 -1.02
C LEU A 84 -10.23 6.36 0.42
N ILE A 85 -11.12 5.98 1.33
CA ILE A 85 -11.05 6.36 2.75
C ILE A 85 -9.80 5.73 3.41
N ILE A 86 -9.60 4.42 3.23
CA ILE A 86 -8.45 3.70 3.79
C ILE A 86 -7.13 4.24 3.22
N ALA A 87 -7.12 4.54 1.91
CA ALA A 87 -5.98 5.06 1.20
C ALA A 87 -5.65 6.51 1.61
N GLY A 88 -6.68 7.33 1.87
CA GLY A 88 -6.53 8.67 2.45
C GLY A 88 -6.04 8.67 3.90
N ALA A 89 -6.25 7.60 4.65
CA ALA A 89 -5.69 7.41 5.99
C ALA A 89 -4.26 6.82 5.98
N SER A 90 -3.74 6.43 4.81
CA SER A 90 -2.40 5.83 4.70
C SER A 90 -1.29 6.87 4.80
N SER A 91 -0.05 6.44 5.11
CA SER A 91 1.06 7.38 5.36
C SER A 91 1.48 8.15 4.08
N ASP A 92 1.16 9.44 4.03
CA ASP A 92 1.52 10.35 2.93
C ASP A 92 3.02 10.43 2.61
N TYR A 93 3.88 10.08 3.58
CA TYR A 93 5.33 10.14 3.45
C TYR A 93 5.92 9.04 2.56
N ILE A 94 5.14 8.03 2.16
CA ILE A 94 5.58 6.92 1.33
C ILE A 94 5.12 7.16 -0.11
N SER A 95 6.04 7.12 -1.09
CA SER A 95 5.69 7.41 -2.49
C SER A 95 4.65 6.46 -3.07
N THR A 96 4.64 5.23 -2.58
CA THR A 96 3.74 4.18 -2.99
C THR A 96 3.29 3.42 -1.73
N PRO A 97 2.21 3.83 -1.07
CA PRO A 97 1.66 3.08 0.07
C PRO A 97 1.05 1.74 -0.37
N PHE A 98 1.00 0.77 0.53
CA PHE A 98 0.57 -0.60 0.22
C PHE A 98 -0.87 -0.68 -0.30
N THR A 99 -1.76 0.14 0.25
CA THR A 99 -3.17 0.24 -0.16
C THR A 99 -3.32 0.49 -1.66
N TYR A 100 -2.54 1.44 -2.20
CA TYR A 100 -2.53 1.73 -3.63
C TYR A 100 -1.84 0.66 -4.46
N LEU A 101 -0.85 -0.04 -3.90
CA LEU A 101 -0.18 -1.13 -4.59
C LEU A 101 -1.09 -2.36 -4.74
N PHE A 102 -1.95 -2.62 -3.76
CA PHE A 102 -2.81 -3.80 -3.73
C PHE A 102 -4.19 -3.57 -4.38
N SER A 103 -4.66 -2.32 -4.40
CA SER A 103 -5.98 -1.98 -4.96
C SER A 103 -6.20 -2.42 -6.42
N PRO A 104 -5.24 -2.28 -7.37
CA PRO A 104 -5.47 -2.69 -8.75
C PRO A 104 -5.72 -4.19 -8.87
N LEU A 105 -4.97 -5.01 -8.09
CA LEU A 105 -5.19 -6.46 -8.06
C LEU A 105 -6.57 -6.80 -7.49
N THR A 106 -6.98 -6.15 -6.41
CA THR A 106 -8.28 -6.39 -5.78
C THR A 106 -9.41 -6.09 -6.76
N PHE A 107 -9.40 -4.91 -7.38
CA PHE A 107 -10.44 -4.54 -8.35
C PHE A 107 -10.35 -5.39 -9.61
N ALA A 108 -9.17 -5.74 -10.10
CA ALA A 108 -9.02 -6.65 -11.23
C ALA A 108 -9.60 -8.04 -10.96
N MET A 109 -9.48 -8.56 -9.73
CA MET A 109 -10.09 -9.83 -9.33
C MET A 109 -11.62 -9.74 -9.26
N ILE A 110 -12.15 -8.62 -8.77
CA ILE A 110 -13.59 -8.34 -8.80
C ILE A 110 -14.08 -8.29 -10.26
N THR A 111 -13.37 -7.56 -11.14
CA THR A 111 -13.66 -7.49 -12.57
C THR A 111 -13.67 -8.87 -13.21
N TYR A 112 -12.62 -9.67 -12.98
CA TYR A 112 -12.51 -11.02 -13.54
C TYR A 112 -13.68 -11.90 -13.09
N TYR A 113 -14.00 -11.87 -11.79
CA TYR A 113 -15.10 -12.64 -11.23
C TYR A 113 -16.45 -12.26 -11.86
N ARG A 114 -16.72 -10.96 -12.04
CA ARG A 114 -17.94 -10.46 -12.70
C ARG A 114 -18.06 -10.99 -14.13
N LEU A 115 -16.99 -10.84 -14.91
CA LEU A 115 -16.95 -11.28 -16.30
C LEU A 115 -17.10 -12.82 -16.41
N PHE A 116 -16.54 -13.56 -15.46
CA PHE A 116 -16.71 -15.01 -15.36
C PHE A 116 -18.17 -15.41 -15.08
N GLN A 117 -18.86 -14.73 -14.15
CA GLN A 117 -20.28 -15.01 -13.87
C GLN A 117 -21.15 -14.83 -15.12
N ILE A 118 -20.93 -13.76 -15.88
CA ILE A 118 -21.68 -13.44 -17.10
C ILE A 118 -21.37 -14.44 -18.21
N SER A 119 -20.10 -14.81 -18.36
CA SER A 119 -19.66 -15.83 -19.32
C SER A 119 -20.29 -17.20 -19.02
N ARG A 120 -20.56 -17.51 -17.74
CA ARG A 120 -21.27 -18.74 -17.34
C ARG A 120 -22.78 -18.69 -17.59
N ALA A 121 -23.38 -17.52 -17.45
CA ALA A 121 -24.81 -17.31 -17.66
C ALA A 121 -25.21 -17.21 -19.15
N SER A 122 -24.24 -17.03 -20.04
CA SER A 122 -24.49 -16.82 -21.48
C SER A 122 -24.32 -18.12 -22.28
N SER A 123 -25.23 -18.37 -23.23
CA SER A 123 -25.09 -19.44 -24.20
C SER A 123 -23.84 -19.19 -25.06
N THR A 124 -23.04 -20.25 -25.21
CA THR A 124 -21.73 -20.49 -25.87
C THR A 124 -21.06 -19.41 -26.74
N GLU A 125 -21.78 -18.49 -27.39
CA GLU A 125 -21.25 -17.51 -28.36
C GLU A 125 -20.60 -16.26 -27.73
N THR A 126 -20.79 -15.99 -26.44
CA THR A 126 -20.26 -14.78 -25.76
C THR A 126 -19.33 -15.09 -24.58
N ARG A 127 -18.58 -16.19 -24.65
CA ARG A 127 -17.65 -16.57 -23.60
C ARG A 127 -16.39 -15.70 -23.65
N ILE A 128 -16.41 -14.58 -22.93
CA ILE A 128 -15.29 -13.62 -22.84
C ILE A 128 -14.13 -14.21 -22.04
N ILE A 129 -14.46 -15.02 -21.01
CA ILE A 129 -13.49 -15.58 -20.07
C ILE A 129 -13.72 -17.09 -19.94
N SER A 130 -12.65 -17.88 -20.03
CA SER A 130 -12.74 -19.34 -19.93
C SER A 130 -12.90 -19.81 -18.48
N GLY A 131 -12.26 -19.12 -17.53
CA GLY A 131 -12.18 -19.53 -16.13
C GLY A 131 -11.08 -20.56 -15.87
N SER A 132 -10.20 -20.81 -16.85
CA SER A 132 -9.12 -21.78 -16.69
C SER A 132 -8.07 -21.27 -15.69
N PRO A 133 -7.43 -22.15 -14.89
CA PRO A 133 -6.40 -21.73 -13.94
C PRO A 133 -5.24 -20.97 -14.60
N MET A 134 -4.89 -21.35 -15.83
CA MET A 134 -3.83 -20.68 -16.59
C MET A 134 -4.21 -19.26 -16.99
N GLU A 135 -5.46 -19.03 -17.39
CA GLU A 135 -5.98 -17.70 -17.71
C GLU A 135 -6.04 -16.81 -16.47
N ILE A 136 -6.48 -17.35 -15.32
CA ILE A 136 -6.47 -16.65 -14.02
C ILE A 136 -5.04 -16.26 -13.63
N ALA A 137 -4.10 -17.20 -13.75
CA ALA A 137 -2.69 -16.95 -13.46
C ALA A 137 -2.10 -15.86 -14.39
N GLY A 138 -2.42 -15.93 -15.68
CA GLY A 138 -2.02 -14.90 -16.66
C GLY A 138 -2.61 -13.53 -16.36
N TRP A 139 -3.88 -13.47 -15.94
CA TRP A 139 -4.56 -12.25 -15.52
C TRP A 139 -3.87 -11.62 -14.30
N ILE A 140 -3.68 -12.41 -13.23
CA ILE A 140 -3.00 -11.96 -12.01
C ILE A 140 -1.58 -11.49 -12.33
N ALA A 141 -0.82 -12.27 -13.10
CA ALA A 141 0.54 -11.91 -13.47
C ALA A 141 0.59 -10.61 -14.29
N GLY A 142 -0.30 -10.44 -15.27
CA GLY A 142 -0.38 -9.23 -16.08
C GLY A 142 -0.66 -7.98 -15.25
N VAL A 143 -1.66 -8.05 -14.35
CA VAL A 143 -2.01 -6.95 -13.44
C VAL A 143 -0.86 -6.62 -12.50
N LEU A 144 -0.21 -7.63 -11.92
CA LEU A 144 0.94 -7.43 -11.05
C LEU A 144 2.12 -6.79 -11.78
N ILE A 145 2.45 -7.24 -12.99
CA ILE A 145 3.55 -6.66 -13.79
C ILE A 145 3.29 -5.18 -14.06
N ILE A 146 2.08 -4.82 -14.53
CA ILE A 146 1.73 -3.42 -14.81
C ILE A 146 1.79 -2.59 -13.53
N THR A 147 1.21 -3.10 -12.44
CA THR A 147 1.18 -2.42 -11.14
C THR A 147 2.58 -2.16 -10.60
N PHE A 148 3.46 -3.16 -10.62
CA PHE A 148 4.85 -3.01 -10.19
C PHE A 148 5.65 -2.08 -11.11
N LEU A 149 5.42 -2.13 -12.43
CA LEU A 149 6.08 -1.22 -13.36
C LEU A 149 5.68 0.23 -13.08
N VAL A 150 4.39 0.52 -12.89
CA VAL A 150 3.89 1.86 -12.54
C VAL A 150 4.49 2.33 -11.22
N ALA A 151 4.49 1.48 -10.19
CA ALA A 151 5.10 1.78 -8.89
C ALA A 151 6.61 2.09 -9.02
N ARG A 152 7.35 1.31 -9.83
CA ARG A 152 8.79 1.54 -10.09
C ARG A 152 9.04 2.84 -10.83
N ILE A 153 8.24 3.15 -11.86
CA ILE A 153 8.36 4.41 -12.61
C ILE A 153 8.12 5.60 -11.68
N ARG A 154 7.08 5.54 -10.84
CA ARG A 154 6.77 6.59 -9.87
C ARG A 154 7.91 6.79 -8.87
N MET A 155 8.40 5.71 -8.27
CA MET A 155 9.55 5.76 -7.37
C MET A 155 10.76 6.37 -8.07
N ALA A 156 11.09 5.91 -9.28
CA ALA A 156 12.23 6.43 -10.05
C ALA A 156 12.10 7.93 -10.34
N ARG A 157 10.91 8.39 -10.75
CA ARG A 157 10.62 9.82 -10.93
C ARG A 157 10.82 10.61 -9.64
N HIS A 158 10.34 10.11 -8.51
CA HIS A 158 10.54 10.78 -7.23
C HIS A 158 12.02 10.81 -6.82
N MET A 159 12.77 9.74 -7.07
CA MET A 159 14.21 9.67 -6.79
C MET A 159 15.03 10.67 -7.61
N LEU A 160 14.55 11.12 -8.78
CA LEU A 160 15.23 12.17 -9.57
C LEU A 160 15.37 13.49 -8.79
N ASN A 161 14.46 13.78 -7.85
CA ASN A 161 14.53 14.98 -7.01
C ASN A 161 15.76 14.99 -6.08
N PHE A 162 16.35 13.81 -5.85
CA PHE A 162 17.50 13.62 -4.95
C PHE A 162 18.79 13.29 -5.71
N ARG A 163 18.77 13.31 -7.05
CA ARG A 163 19.92 12.91 -7.88
C ARG A 163 21.17 13.76 -7.65
N SER A 164 20.99 15.05 -7.36
CA SER A 164 22.08 16.01 -7.18
C SER A 164 22.50 16.20 -5.71
N LEU A 165 21.99 15.38 -4.79
CA LEU A 165 22.39 15.44 -3.39
C LEU A 165 23.67 14.63 -3.17
N ASP A 166 24.61 15.25 -2.48
CA ASP A 166 25.77 14.57 -1.94
C ASP A 166 25.36 13.86 -0.65
N TRP A 167 25.23 12.53 -0.74
CA TRP A 167 24.90 11.69 0.39
C TRP A 167 26.13 11.52 1.28
N GLU A 168 26.08 12.05 2.50
CA GLU A 168 27.21 12.00 3.44
C GLU A 168 27.34 10.61 4.07
N ILE A 169 26.21 9.93 4.28
CA ILE A 169 26.19 8.54 4.74
C ILE A 169 25.15 7.76 3.95
N SER A 170 25.52 6.55 3.53
CA SER A 170 24.63 5.59 2.87
C SER A 170 24.87 4.23 3.49
N SER A 171 23.83 3.62 4.03
CA SER A 171 23.91 2.31 4.64
C SER A 171 22.88 1.37 4.00
N PRO A 172 23.29 0.21 3.47
CA PRO A 172 22.34 -0.79 2.99
C PRO A 172 21.54 -1.37 4.16
N VAL A 173 20.46 -2.06 3.82
CA VAL A 173 19.70 -2.84 4.80
C VAL A 173 20.44 -4.09 5.24
N LYS A 174 20.17 -4.53 6.47
CA LYS A 174 20.68 -5.79 7.03
C LYS A 174 19.53 -6.79 7.12
N PHE A 175 19.50 -7.78 6.23
CA PHE A 175 18.54 -8.89 6.32
C PHE A 175 19.04 -9.91 7.34
N ASP A 176 18.17 -10.29 8.27
CA ASP A 176 18.41 -11.43 9.16
C ASP A 176 17.12 -12.22 9.43
N ASN A 177 17.23 -13.28 10.23
CA ASN A 177 16.11 -14.17 10.52
C ASN A 177 14.94 -13.48 11.25
N THR A 178 15.17 -12.30 11.86
CA THR A 178 14.13 -11.55 12.57
C THR A 178 13.26 -10.71 11.63
N TYR A 179 13.59 -10.66 10.34
CA TYR A 179 12.79 -9.98 9.32
C TYR A 179 11.34 -10.46 9.29
N PHE A 180 11.11 -11.78 9.41
CA PHE A 180 9.77 -12.36 9.39
C PHE A 180 8.92 -11.95 10.60
N GLU A 181 9.56 -11.76 11.77
CA GLU A 181 8.88 -11.22 12.96
C GLU A 181 8.38 -9.80 12.68
N LEU A 182 9.17 -8.98 11.96
CA LEU A 182 8.79 -7.62 11.61
C LEU A 182 7.68 -7.57 10.55
N ILE A 183 7.68 -8.45 9.55
CA ILE A 183 6.61 -8.51 8.53
C ILE A 183 5.25 -8.76 9.19
N ALA A 184 5.18 -9.59 10.23
CA ALA A 184 3.94 -9.89 10.93
C ALA A 184 3.26 -8.66 11.57
N HIS A 185 3.99 -7.54 11.74
CA HIS A 185 3.44 -6.30 12.30
C HIS A 185 2.73 -5.41 11.28
N PHE A 186 2.80 -5.74 9.97
CA PHE A 186 2.06 -5.10 8.85
C PHE A 186 2.06 -3.55 8.79
N GLN A 187 2.95 -2.85 9.51
CA GLN A 187 2.90 -1.38 9.63
C GLN A 187 4.30 -0.73 9.65
N PRO A 188 4.74 -0.13 8.52
CA PRO A 188 4.51 -0.59 7.17
C PRO A 188 5.68 -1.50 6.78
N LEU A 189 5.53 -2.81 6.96
CA LEU A 189 6.42 -3.81 6.36
C LEU A 189 5.61 -4.76 5.51
N VAL A 190 5.25 -4.28 4.32
CA VAL A 190 4.74 -5.13 3.23
C VAL A 190 5.78 -5.32 2.12
N TYR A 191 6.78 -4.44 2.06
CA TYR A 191 7.94 -4.57 1.20
C TYR A 191 9.18 -4.00 1.90
N PRO A 192 10.33 -4.68 1.86
CA PRO A 192 11.49 -4.30 2.64
C PRO A 192 12.16 -3.03 2.09
N PRO A 193 12.78 -2.21 2.95
CA PRO A 193 13.73 -1.21 2.51
C PRO A 193 14.91 -1.88 1.79
N ARG A 194 15.65 -1.08 1.03
CA ARG A 194 16.87 -1.46 0.30
C ARG A 194 18.08 -0.69 0.80
N MET A 195 17.91 0.61 1.05
CA MET A 195 19.01 1.50 1.44
C MET A 195 18.48 2.65 2.28
N TYR A 196 19.29 3.07 3.25
CA TYR A 196 19.08 4.30 4.00
C TYR A 196 20.19 5.28 3.60
N ARG A 197 19.82 6.51 3.28
CA ARG A 197 20.77 7.58 2.96
C ARG A 197 20.48 8.77 3.85
N ALA A 198 21.51 9.47 4.28
CA ALA A 198 21.34 10.74 4.98
C ALA A 198 22.35 11.77 4.48
N CYS A 199 21.91 13.02 4.50
CA CYS A 199 22.71 14.20 4.19
C CYS A 199 22.31 15.33 5.14
N LYS A 200 22.94 16.49 5.05
CA LYS A 200 22.66 17.61 5.97
C LYS A 200 21.20 17.98 6.03
N GLU A 201 20.43 17.79 4.95
CA GLU A 201 19.03 18.19 4.84
C GLU A 201 18.07 17.20 5.51
N GLY A 202 18.29 15.89 5.41
CA GLY A 202 17.37 14.86 5.88
C GLY A 202 17.83 13.41 5.65
N ILE A 203 16.92 12.48 5.96
CA ILE A 203 17.07 11.03 5.78
C ILE A 203 16.15 10.57 4.64
N LEU A 204 16.68 9.79 3.70
CA LEU A 204 15.91 9.13 2.65
C LEU A 204 15.93 7.62 2.87
N ILE A 205 14.73 7.06 3.04
CA ILE A 205 14.53 5.61 3.10
C ILE A 205 14.13 5.13 1.71
N GLU A 206 14.99 4.35 1.07
CA GLU A 206 14.79 3.80 -0.27
C GLU A 206 14.36 2.33 -0.16
N GLY A 207 13.22 1.97 -0.74
CA GLY A 207 12.77 0.59 -0.89
C GLY A 207 12.76 0.13 -2.35
N TRP A 208 12.15 -1.02 -2.62
CA TRP A 208 12.03 -1.51 -4.00
C TRP A 208 10.93 -0.80 -4.79
N PHE A 209 9.82 -0.43 -4.17
CA PHE A 209 8.69 0.21 -4.86
C PHE A 209 8.31 1.55 -4.27
N TYR A 210 9.09 2.04 -3.30
CA TYR A 210 8.80 3.26 -2.58
C TYR A 210 10.09 4.02 -2.23
N ALA A 211 9.92 5.31 -2.02
CA ALA A 211 10.88 6.17 -1.36
C ALA A 211 10.14 6.99 -0.29
N MET A 212 10.81 7.24 0.83
CA MET A 212 10.26 8.01 1.94
C MET A 212 11.29 9.03 2.42
N PRO A 213 11.14 10.31 2.03
CA PRO A 213 11.98 11.39 2.51
C PRO A 213 11.53 11.86 3.90
N LEU A 214 12.49 12.14 4.77
CA LEU A 214 12.29 12.69 6.11
C LEU A 214 13.24 13.86 6.30
N SER A 215 12.72 15.09 6.34
CA SER A 215 13.54 16.26 6.69
C SER A 215 13.93 16.21 8.16
N PHE A 216 15.18 16.58 8.47
CA PHE A 216 15.62 16.77 9.86
C PHE A 216 14.84 17.90 10.57
N ASP A 217 14.19 18.82 9.83
CA ASP A 217 13.33 19.86 10.42
C ASP A 217 12.08 19.30 11.09
N HIS A 218 11.64 18.10 10.66
CA HIS A 218 10.47 17.42 11.21
C HIS A 218 10.87 16.31 12.19
N ILE A 219 12.16 16.08 12.43
CA ILE A 219 12.64 15.04 13.35
C ILE A 219 12.85 15.66 14.74
N GLN A 220 12.10 15.17 15.72
CA GLN A 220 12.23 15.58 17.12
C GLN A 220 13.44 14.94 17.80
N GLY A 221 13.71 13.68 17.48
CA GLY A 221 14.71 12.89 18.16
C GLY A 221 15.03 11.60 17.43
N VAL A 222 16.26 11.15 17.62
CA VAL A 222 16.75 9.87 17.14
C VAL A 222 17.40 9.15 18.31
N ASP A 223 17.08 7.87 18.48
CA ASP A 223 17.65 7.04 19.54
C ASP A 223 17.80 5.58 19.12
N ALA A 224 18.73 4.88 19.75
CA ALA A 224 18.87 3.43 19.60
C ALA A 224 17.74 2.70 20.34
N ALA A 225 16.91 1.95 19.60
CA ALA A 225 15.91 1.07 20.18
C ALA A 225 16.58 -0.26 20.57
N HIS A 226 17.06 -0.34 21.81
CA HIS A 226 17.60 -1.57 22.38
C HIS A 226 16.46 -2.53 22.73
N GLY A 227 16.57 -3.77 22.26
CA GLY A 227 15.52 -4.78 22.36
C GLY A 227 15.12 -5.11 23.80
N SER A 228 13.93 -4.68 24.18
CA SER A 228 13.04 -5.44 25.05
C SER A 228 11.60 -5.14 24.63
N SER A 229 10.96 -6.18 24.10
CA SER A 229 9.65 -6.23 23.44
C SER A 229 9.55 -5.57 22.05
N VAL A 230 9.34 -6.42 21.04
CA VAL A 230 8.82 -6.07 19.71
C VAL A 230 7.35 -5.56 19.81
N THR A 231 6.90 -5.15 21.00
CA THR A 231 5.58 -4.55 21.23
C THR A 231 5.61 -3.02 21.23
N SER A 232 6.75 -2.39 20.95
CA SER A 232 6.79 -0.94 20.76
C SER A 232 6.02 -0.59 19.49
N SER A 233 4.82 -0.02 19.64
CA SER A 233 4.02 0.53 18.54
C SER A 233 4.88 1.47 17.70
N GLY A 234 5.04 1.19 16.40
CA GLY A 234 5.87 1.99 15.52
C GLY A 234 5.74 1.58 14.06
N TYR A 235 6.16 2.47 13.17
CA TYR A 235 6.24 2.21 11.74
C TYR A 235 7.57 1.54 11.40
N TYR A 236 7.55 0.23 11.23
CA TYR A 236 8.72 -0.57 10.91
C TYR A 236 9.10 -0.45 9.43
N LEU A 237 10.17 0.28 9.15
CA LEU A 237 10.88 0.32 7.87
C LEU A 237 12.27 -0.28 8.09
N ALA A 238 12.30 -1.52 8.59
CA ALA A 238 13.47 -2.23 9.04
C ALA A 238 13.48 -3.67 8.49
N THR A 239 14.66 -4.26 8.38
CA THR A 239 14.85 -5.66 7.97
C THR A 239 15.45 -6.54 9.07
N SER A 240 15.70 -5.96 10.26
CA SER A 240 16.23 -6.62 11.43
C SER A 240 15.72 -5.93 12.70
N SER A 241 15.27 -6.70 13.69
CA SER A 241 14.86 -6.19 15.00
C SER A 241 16.05 -5.98 15.95
N LYS A 242 17.25 -6.45 15.59
CA LYS A 242 18.44 -6.47 16.47
C LYS A 242 19.15 -5.12 16.58
N SER A 243 19.02 -4.27 15.57
CA SER A 243 19.70 -2.98 15.49
C SER A 243 18.73 -1.93 14.97
N LEU A 244 17.70 -1.66 15.77
CA LEU A 244 16.65 -0.69 15.44
C LEU A 244 17.07 0.71 15.89
N MET A 245 16.94 1.66 14.99
CA MET A 245 17.04 3.09 15.25
C MET A 245 15.64 3.67 15.19
N ARG A 246 15.25 4.36 16.26
CA ARG A 246 13.96 5.02 16.41
C ARG A 246 14.08 6.48 15.99
N ILE A 247 13.19 6.89 15.10
CA ILE A 247 13.08 8.26 14.61
C ILE A 247 11.71 8.80 15.05
N ARG A 248 11.71 9.82 15.91
CA ARG A 248 10.51 10.53 16.37
C ARG A 248 10.27 11.74 15.47
N VAL A 249 9.07 11.85 14.90
CA VAL A 249 8.69 12.90 13.95
C VAL A 249 7.61 13.78 14.57
N VAL A 250 7.70 15.10 14.39
CA VAL A 250 6.83 16.09 15.06
C VAL A 250 5.34 15.79 14.89
N ASP A 251 4.92 15.49 13.66
CA ASP A 251 3.51 15.31 13.31
C ASP A 251 3.03 13.85 13.41
N LYS A 252 3.84 12.95 14.01
CA LYS A 252 3.48 11.53 14.14
C LYS A 252 3.41 11.07 15.58
N THR A 253 2.31 10.40 15.91
CA THR A 253 2.11 9.75 17.22
C THR A 253 2.93 8.48 17.39
N VAL A 254 3.33 7.84 16.28
CA VAL A 254 4.11 6.60 16.25
C VAL A 254 5.49 6.84 15.62
N PRO A 255 6.58 6.34 16.24
CA PRO A 255 7.93 6.51 15.72
C PRO A 255 8.16 5.67 14.47
N ILE A 256 9.12 6.09 13.63
CA ILE A 256 9.60 5.30 12.50
C ILE A 256 10.84 4.52 12.95
N LEU A 257 10.85 3.21 12.70
CA LEU A 257 11.91 2.30 13.09
C LEU A 257 12.67 1.85 11.84
N ILE A 258 13.98 2.08 11.79
CA ILE A 258 14.87 1.67 10.70
C ILE A 258 16.00 0.77 11.20
N SER A 259 16.60 -0.04 10.32
CA SER A 259 17.71 -0.93 10.69
C SER A 259 18.87 -0.85 9.68
N PRO A 260 19.65 0.25 9.68
CA PRO A 260 20.85 0.37 8.83
C PRO A 260 21.89 -0.68 9.21
N ARG A 261 22.62 -1.20 8.21
CA ARG A 261 23.73 -2.13 8.44
C ARG A 261 24.85 -1.49 9.26
N ASP A 262 25.15 -0.24 8.96
CA ASP A 262 26.20 0.58 9.60
C ASP A 262 25.58 1.41 10.73
N PHE A 263 25.01 0.71 11.72
CA PHE A 263 24.14 1.28 12.74
C PHE A 263 24.75 2.46 13.50
N ALA A 264 25.90 2.26 14.15
CA ALA A 264 26.49 3.28 15.01
C ALA A 264 26.92 4.55 14.25
N PRO A 265 27.61 4.47 13.10
CA PRO A 265 27.90 5.64 12.27
C PRO A 265 26.63 6.39 11.81
N PHE A 266 25.61 5.65 11.39
CA PHE A 266 24.35 6.23 10.91
C PHE A 266 23.59 6.94 12.03
N LEU A 267 23.52 6.32 13.21
CA LEU A 267 22.89 6.87 14.40
C LEU A 267 23.59 8.16 14.84
N HIS A 268 24.92 8.11 15.05
CA HIS A 268 25.71 9.26 15.49
C HIS A 268 25.60 10.44 14.53
N TYR A 269 25.60 10.17 13.23
CA TYR A 269 25.38 11.20 12.21
C TYR A 269 24.02 11.89 12.39
N CYS A 270 22.94 11.10 12.52
CA CYS A 270 21.60 11.64 12.66
C CYS A 270 21.40 12.39 13.99
N GLU A 271 21.93 11.86 15.10
CA GLU A 271 21.91 12.52 16.40
C GLU A 271 22.60 13.89 16.34
N HIS A 272 23.77 13.97 15.72
CA HIS A 272 24.50 15.22 15.54
C HIS A 272 23.69 16.24 14.72
N GLN A 273 23.06 15.82 13.62
CA GLN A 273 22.23 16.70 12.80
C GLN A 273 20.97 17.19 13.53
N VAL A 274 20.32 16.32 14.31
CA VAL A 274 19.16 16.71 15.11
C VAL A 274 19.56 17.65 16.24
N ALA A 275 20.64 17.36 16.97
CA ALA A 275 21.14 18.20 18.06
C ALA A 275 21.54 19.60 17.55
N ALA A 276 22.15 19.69 16.36
CA ALA A 276 22.51 20.97 15.75
C ALA A 276 21.28 21.84 15.43
N ARG A 277 20.10 21.24 15.18
CA ARG A 277 18.86 21.95 14.86
C ARG A 277 17.96 22.18 16.06
N ASN A 278 18.02 21.30 17.06
CA ASN A 278 17.26 21.36 18.30
C ASN A 278 18.20 21.46 19.51
N PRO A 279 18.90 22.60 19.70
CA PRO A 279 19.89 22.76 20.78
C PRO A 279 19.28 22.70 22.20
N GLY A 280 17.95 22.66 22.34
CA GLY A 280 17.23 22.56 23.61
C GLY A 280 16.68 21.17 23.98
N SER A 281 16.85 20.13 23.16
CA SER A 281 16.29 18.79 23.42
C SER A 281 17.27 17.79 24.05
N SER A 282 18.46 18.24 24.45
CA SER A 282 19.51 17.41 25.05
C SER A 282 19.28 17.19 26.55
N THR A 283 18.20 16.51 26.95
CA THR A 283 18.18 15.79 28.24
C THR A 283 17.05 14.76 28.31
N HIS A 284 17.40 13.49 28.10
CA HIS A 284 16.85 12.35 28.84
C HIS A 284 17.62 11.09 28.43
N THR A 285 18.87 10.99 28.89
CA THR A 285 19.46 9.69 29.19
C THR A 285 18.63 9.08 30.32
N SER A 286 17.96 7.98 30.02
CA SER A 286 17.28 7.14 30.99
C SER A 286 18.31 6.45 31.89
N ASP A 287 18.74 7.15 32.94
CA ASP A 287 19.37 6.51 34.10
C ASP A 287 18.30 5.74 34.86
N THR A 288 18.23 4.44 34.57
CA THR A 288 17.45 3.50 35.37
C THR A 288 18.37 2.87 36.40
N LYS A 289 18.32 3.46 37.61
CA LYS A 289 18.75 2.98 38.93
C LYS A 289 19.30 1.56 39.05
N GLY A 290 20.47 1.46 39.69
CA GLY A 290 20.88 0.33 40.52
C GLY A 290 21.29 0.81 41.93
N GLY A 291 20.33 1.39 42.67
CA GLY A 291 20.52 1.67 44.10
C GLY A 291 20.44 0.37 44.89
N SER A 292 21.58 -0.18 45.30
CA SER A 292 21.65 -1.25 46.30
C SER A 292 22.09 -0.66 47.63
N THR A 293 21.13 -0.62 48.55
CA THR A 293 21.27 -0.30 49.96
C THR A 293 22.19 -1.32 50.64
N ALA A 294 23.42 -0.93 50.99
CA ALA A 294 24.28 -1.73 51.85
C ALA A 294 23.90 -1.50 53.31
N THR A 295 23.13 -2.44 53.86
CA THR A 295 22.81 -2.55 55.28
C THR A 295 24.09 -2.81 56.07
N ARG A 296 24.40 -1.90 56.99
CA ARG A 296 25.51 -1.99 57.93
C ARG A 296 25.13 -2.89 59.10
N THR A 297 25.57 -4.14 59.10
CA THR A 297 25.51 -5.03 60.28
C THR A 297 26.76 -4.83 61.13
N LYS A 298 26.57 -4.41 62.38
CA LYS A 298 27.57 -4.46 63.45
C LYS A 298 27.58 -5.88 64.04
N ALA A 299 28.77 -6.43 64.22
CA ALA A 299 29.15 -7.29 65.32
C ALA A 299 30.57 -6.87 65.74
#